data_AF-A0AAW0AQX4-F1
#
_entry.id   AF-A0AAW0AQX4-F1
#
_cell.length_a   1.000
_cell.length_b   1.000
_cell.length_c   1.000
_cell.angle_alpha   90.00
_cell.angle_beta   90.00
_cell.angle_gamma   90.00
#
_symmetry.space_group_name_H-M   'P 1'
#
loop_
_entity.id
_entity.type
_entity.pdbx_description
1 polymer ?
#
loop_
_entity_poly.entity_id
_entity_poly.type
_entity_poly.pdbx_seq_one_letter_code
_entity_poly.pdbx_strand_id
1 'polypeptide(L)'
;MTENYMQPELWNNAVDEYILTQKDPRSRLEIEREAKIGAHGGPLHRRCEGVGCQRLEGHDIAQLKKCRCEKVVYCSEECQHNHWPEHKGLCRTHKHPIQLLRSQRNIEQVAAVFVAAFLS
;
A
#
# COMPACT_ATOMS: atom_id res chain seq x y z
N MET A 1 19.61 1.52 -23.33
CA MET A 1 19.71 1.91 -21.91
C MET A 1 18.52 1.29 -21.20
N THR A 2 18.61 0.03 -20.79
CA THR A 2 17.54 -0.62 -20.02
C THR A 2 17.76 -0.24 -18.56
N GLU A 3 17.08 0.82 -18.12
CA GLU A 3 17.07 1.24 -16.72
C GLU A 3 16.68 0.06 -15.83
N ASN A 4 17.42 -0.09 -14.74
CA ASN A 4 17.37 -1.19 -13.79
C ASN A 4 16.11 -1.06 -12.90
N TYR A 5 14.93 -1.09 -13.51
CA TYR A 5 13.65 -1.10 -12.79
C TYR A 5 13.55 -2.43 -12.04
N MET A 6 13.49 -2.36 -10.71
CA MET A 6 13.11 -3.49 -9.86
C MET A 6 11.85 -4.12 -10.45
N GLN A 7 11.99 -5.29 -11.06
CA GLN A 7 10.90 -6.01 -11.71
C GLN A 7 9.99 -6.57 -10.59
N PRO A 8 8.76 -6.08 -10.41
CA PRO A 8 7.87 -6.53 -9.35
C PRO A 8 7.70 -8.05 -9.35
N GLU A 9 7.67 -8.67 -10.52
CA GLU A 9 7.54 -10.11 -10.71
C GLU A 9 8.75 -10.85 -10.10
N LEU A 10 9.97 -10.40 -10.40
CA LEU A 10 11.19 -11.02 -9.87
C LEU A 10 11.23 -10.90 -8.34
N TRP A 11 10.89 -9.73 -7.80
CA TRP A 11 10.85 -9.50 -6.36
C TRP A 11 9.77 -10.36 -5.69
N ASN A 12 8.55 -10.36 -6.22
CA ASN A 12 7.45 -11.11 -5.65
C ASN A 12 7.70 -12.62 -5.68
N ASN A 13 8.38 -13.14 -6.72
CA ASN A 13 8.82 -14.53 -6.79
C ASN A 13 9.87 -14.85 -5.71
N ALA A 14 10.81 -13.96 -5.45
CA ALA A 14 11.78 -14.13 -4.36
C ALA A 14 11.09 -14.12 -2.98
N VAL A 15 10.04 -13.32 -2.80
CA VAL A 15 9.20 -13.36 -1.60
C VAL A 15 8.46 -14.70 -1.47
N ASP A 16 7.93 -15.24 -2.57
CA ASP A 16 7.29 -16.56 -2.55
C ASP A 16 8.28 -17.68 -2.21
N GLU A 17 9.49 -17.64 -2.74
CA GLU A 17 10.57 -18.56 -2.37
C GLU A 17 10.94 -18.44 -0.88
N TYR A 18 11.04 -17.22 -0.36
CA TYR A 18 11.30 -16.97 1.07
C TYR A 18 10.22 -17.62 1.95
N ILE A 19 8.95 -17.44 1.60
CA ILE A 19 7.81 -18.02 2.34
C ILE A 19 7.86 -19.55 2.33
N LEU A 20 8.30 -20.17 1.24
CA LEU A 20 8.38 -21.63 1.10
C LEU A 20 9.59 -22.24 1.80
N THR A 21 10.72 -21.53 1.82
CA THR A 21 12.02 -22.09 2.24
C THR A 21 12.40 -21.74 3.68
N GLN A 22 11.96 -20.60 4.20
CA GLN A 22 12.40 -20.09 5.49
C GLN A 22 11.43 -20.45 6.61
N LYS A 23 11.96 -20.61 7.82
CA LYS A 23 11.16 -20.80 9.05
C LYS A 23 10.79 -19.45 9.68
N ASP A 24 10.22 -18.55 8.90
CA ASP A 24 9.68 -17.30 9.42
C ASP A 24 8.43 -17.59 10.28
N PRO A 25 8.34 -17.07 11.52
CA PRO A 25 7.17 -17.29 12.38
C PRO A 25 5.91 -16.57 11.90
N ARG A 26 6.03 -15.57 11.01
CA ARG A 26 4.90 -14.81 10.45
C ARG A 26 4.11 -15.67 9.48
N SER A 27 2.81 -15.40 9.38
CA SER A 27 1.97 -16.06 8.38
C SER A 27 2.35 -15.65 6.96
N ARG A 28 2.07 -16.51 5.97
CA ARG A 28 2.20 -16.17 4.54
C ARG A 28 1.56 -14.83 4.21
N LEU A 29 0.32 -14.62 4.66
CA LEU A 29 -0.43 -13.39 4.41
C LEU A 29 0.28 -12.15 4.98
N GLU A 30 0.83 -12.27 6.19
CA GLU A 30 1.58 -11.17 6.80
C GLU A 30 2.84 -10.83 6.01
N ILE A 31 3.59 -11.83 5.55
CA ILE A 31 4.80 -11.60 4.74
C ILE A 31 4.42 -10.98 3.39
N GLU A 32 3.41 -11.52 2.71
CA GLU A 32 2.95 -10.99 1.41
C GLU A 32 2.48 -9.54 1.53
N ARG A 33 1.72 -9.21 2.57
CA ARG A 33 1.24 -7.85 2.83
C ARG A 33 2.37 -6.85 3.06
N GLU A 34 3.42 -7.27 3.77
CA GLU A 34 4.52 -6.38 4.16
C GLU A 34 5.60 -6.28 3.07
N ALA A 35 5.75 -7.30 2.22
CA ALA A 35 6.88 -7.42 1.31
C ALA A 35 6.53 -7.40 -0.18
N LYS A 36 5.36 -7.90 -0.63
CA LYS A 36 5.05 -7.94 -2.06
C LYS A 36 4.70 -6.56 -2.60
N ILE A 37 5.25 -6.24 -3.77
CA ILE A 37 5.14 -4.93 -4.40
C ILE A 37 4.31 -4.99 -5.69
N GLY A 38 3.52 -3.94 -5.91
CA GLY A 38 2.80 -3.72 -7.16
C GLY A 38 3.65 -2.98 -8.20
N ALA A 39 3.07 -2.76 -9.38
CA ALA A 39 3.75 -2.14 -10.54
C ALA A 39 4.35 -0.74 -10.28
N HIS A 40 3.84 -0.03 -9.27
CA HIS A 40 4.30 1.33 -8.91
C HIS A 40 5.10 1.36 -7.61
N GLY A 41 5.61 0.21 -7.14
CA GLY A 41 6.38 0.10 -5.90
C GLY A 41 5.57 0.20 -4.61
N GLY A 42 4.26 0.44 -4.69
CA GLY A 42 3.32 0.30 -3.57
C GLY A 42 3.02 -1.19 -3.25
N PRO A 43 2.06 -1.47 -2.37
CA PRO A 43 1.70 -2.85 -2.02
C PRO A 43 1.07 -3.57 -3.21
N LEU A 44 1.41 -4.86 -3.36
CA LEU A 44 0.71 -5.75 -4.30
C LEU A 44 -0.75 -5.93 -3.87
N HIS A 45 -0.96 -6.25 -2.60
CA HIS A 45 -2.28 -6.40 -1.99
C HIS A 45 -2.69 -5.09 -1.32
N ARG A 46 -3.48 -4.29 -2.05
CA ARG A 46 -3.96 -3.00 -1.52
C ARG A 46 -5.00 -3.22 -0.43
N ARG A 47 -4.98 -2.39 0.61
CA ARG A 47 -6.03 -2.33 1.64
C ARG A 47 -7.11 -1.33 1.24
N CYS A 48 -8.34 -1.59 1.67
CA CYS A 48 -9.40 -0.60 1.68
C CYS A 48 -8.97 0.63 2.51
N GLU A 49 -9.24 1.82 2.00
CA GLU A 49 -8.96 3.09 2.70
C GLU A 49 -10.20 3.64 3.43
N GLY A 50 -11.26 2.83 3.55
CA GLY A 50 -12.41 3.15 4.40
C GLY A 50 -12.00 3.21 5.87
N VAL A 51 -12.52 4.19 6.61
CA VAL A 51 -12.22 4.37 8.04
C VAL A 51 -12.51 3.08 8.82
N GLY A 52 -11.49 2.54 9.50
CA GLY A 52 -11.59 1.29 10.27
C GLY A 52 -11.64 -0.01 9.44
N CYS A 53 -11.59 0.07 8.11
CA CYS A 53 -11.63 -1.12 7.24
C CYS A 53 -10.22 -1.67 7.01
N GLN A 54 -10.07 -2.99 7.08
CA GLN A 54 -8.78 -3.68 6.86
C GLN A 54 -8.85 -4.72 5.73
N ARG A 55 -9.91 -4.70 4.92
CA ARG A 55 -10.07 -5.68 3.82
C ARG A 55 -8.98 -5.50 2.77
N LEU A 56 -8.38 -6.62 2.37
CA LEU A 56 -7.27 -6.70 1.42
C LEU A 56 -7.73 -7.23 0.06
N GLU A 57 -7.25 -6.58 -0.99
CA GLU A 57 -7.41 -7.02 -2.37
C GLU A 57 -6.67 -8.34 -2.64
N GLY A 58 -7.35 -9.29 -3.26
CA GLY A 58 -6.85 -10.64 -3.52
C GLY A 58 -6.96 -11.60 -2.33
N HIS A 59 -7.44 -11.15 -1.16
CA HIS A 59 -7.67 -11.99 0.01
C HIS A 59 -9.14 -11.92 0.47
N ASP A 60 -9.55 -10.79 1.04
CA ASP A 60 -10.92 -10.60 1.56
C ASP A 60 -11.90 -10.17 0.46
N ILE A 61 -11.37 -9.53 -0.58
CA ILE A 61 -12.13 -9.08 -1.74
C ILE A 61 -11.29 -9.29 -3.00
N ALA A 62 -11.91 -9.83 -4.05
CA ALA A 62 -11.21 -10.11 -5.30
C ALA A 62 -10.58 -8.85 -5.91
N GLN A 63 -11.31 -7.74 -5.88
CA GLN A 63 -10.86 -6.46 -6.42
C GLN A 63 -11.48 -5.29 -5.65
N LEU A 64 -10.68 -4.28 -5.32
CA LEU A 64 -11.16 -3.04 -4.72
C LEU A 64 -11.60 -2.06 -5.81
N LYS A 65 -12.65 -1.29 -5.50
CA LYS A 65 -13.14 -0.20 -6.34
C LYS A 65 -12.21 1.00 -6.24
N LYS A 66 -11.79 1.56 -7.37
CA LYS A 66 -10.97 2.78 -7.41
C LYS A 66 -11.85 4.01 -7.25
N CYS A 67 -11.37 4.98 -6.47
CA CYS A 67 -11.92 6.33 -6.50
C CYS A 67 -11.68 6.98 -7.88
N ARG A 68 -12.41 8.06 -8.19
CA ARG A 68 -12.19 8.88 -9.39
C ARG A 68 -10.77 9.41 -9.53
N CYS A 69 -10.05 9.63 -8.42
CA CYS A 69 -8.65 10.05 -8.47
C CYS A 69 -7.67 8.91 -8.76
N GLU A 70 -8.14 7.65 -8.79
CA GLU A 70 -7.38 6.41 -9.00
C GLU A 70 -6.31 6.05 -7.96
N LYS A 71 -6.01 6.96 -7.02
CA LYS A 71 -4.98 6.76 -5.97
C LYS A 71 -5.51 6.02 -4.74
N VAL A 72 -6.81 6.04 -4.51
CA VAL A 72 -7.48 5.49 -3.33
C VAL A 72 -8.47 4.41 -3.74
N VAL A 73 -8.58 3.38 -2.91
CA VAL A 73 -9.39 2.19 -3.18
C VAL A 73 -10.29 1.80 -2.01
N TYR A 74 -11.44 1.23 -2.33
CA TYR A 74 -12.47 0.88 -1.36
C TYR A 74 -13.12 -0.47 -1.68
N CYS A 75 -13.57 -1.18 -0.64
CA CYS A 75 -14.31 -2.42 -0.85
C CYS A 75 -15.79 -2.17 -1.17
N SER A 76 -16.34 -1.00 -0.78
CA SER A 76 -17.72 -0.60 -1.04
C SER A 76 -17.87 0.92 -1.16
N GLU A 77 -19.01 1.37 -1.69
CA GLU A 77 -19.37 2.79 -1.72
C GLU A 77 -19.57 3.37 -0.31
N GLU A 78 -20.02 2.56 0.64
CA GLU A 78 -20.11 2.94 2.05
C GLU A 78 -18.73 3.30 2.63
N CYS A 79 -17.70 2.48 2.37
CA CYS A 79 -16.32 2.81 2.79
C CYS A 79 -15.82 4.09 2.14
N GLN A 80 -16.19 4.35 0.87
CA GLN A 80 -15.85 5.60 0.19
C GLN A 80 -16.55 6.80 0.80
N HIS A 81 -17.85 6.72 1.07
CA HIS A 81 -18.63 7.80 1.67
C HIS A 81 -18.15 8.13 3.08
N ASN A 82 -17.87 7.11 3.90
CA ASN A 82 -17.38 7.31 5.27
C ASN A 82 -15.98 7.94 5.30
N HIS A 83 -15.12 7.63 4.33
CA HIS A 83 -13.79 8.26 4.19
C HIS A 83 -13.82 9.63 3.49
N TRP A 84 -14.92 9.99 2.82
CA TRP A 84 -15.02 11.22 2.03
C TRP A 84 -14.65 12.52 2.78
N PRO A 85 -15.02 12.72 4.06
CA PRO A 85 -14.65 13.92 4.80
C PRO A 85 -13.14 14.20 4.82
N GLU A 86 -12.32 13.16 4.97
CA GLU A 86 -10.85 13.23 4.99
C GLU A 86 -10.27 13.22 3.56
N HIS A 87 -10.88 12.45 2.66
CA HIS A 87 -10.35 12.25 1.31
C HIS A 87 -10.61 13.41 0.33
N LYS A 88 -11.74 14.12 0.43
CA LYS A 88 -12.26 15.02 -0.62
C LYS A 88 -11.27 16.11 -1.09
N GLY A 89 -10.47 16.67 -0.18
CA GLY A 89 -9.49 17.70 -0.51
C GLY A 89 -8.37 17.16 -1.39
N LEU A 90 -7.82 16.00 -1.02
CA LEU A 90 -6.76 15.33 -1.78
C LEU A 90 -7.29 14.74 -3.09
N CYS A 91 -8.55 14.28 -3.10
CA CYS A 91 -9.20 13.80 -4.33
C CYS A 91 -9.27 14.90 -5.40
N ARG A 92 -9.73 16.10 -5.02
CA ARG A 92 -9.90 17.23 -5.95
C ARG A 92 -8.58 17.75 -6.51
N THR A 93 -7.51 17.66 -5.72
CA THR A 93 -6.19 18.14 -6.10
C THR A 93 -5.35 17.08 -6.81
N HIS A 94 -5.82 15.83 -6.89
CA HIS A 94 -5.07 14.68 -7.38
C HIS A 94 -3.71 14.46 -6.67
N LYS A 95 -3.56 15.00 -5.46
CA LYS A 95 -2.32 14.93 -4.66
C LYS A 95 -2.30 13.78 -3.66
N HIS A 96 -3.29 12.88 -3.71
CA HIS A 96 -3.29 11.74 -2.82
C HIS A 96 -2.10 10.82 -3.14
N PRO A 97 -1.29 10.44 -2.14
CA PRO A 97 -0.20 9.50 -2.38
C PRO A 97 -0.78 8.14 -2.80
N ILE A 98 0.01 7.36 -3.55
CA ILE A 98 -0.29 5.95 -3.69
C ILE A 98 -0.22 5.29 -2.31
N GLN A 99 -0.96 4.21 -2.13
CA GLN A 99 -0.83 3.44 -0.91
C GLN A 99 0.62 2.95 -0.77
N LEU A 100 1.21 3.17 0.40
CA LEU A 100 2.58 2.78 0.71
C LEU A 100 2.59 1.49 1.53
N LEU A 101 3.67 0.71 1.37
CA LEU A 101 4.01 -0.36 2.29
C LEU A 101 4.25 0.19 3.70
N ARG A 102 4.15 -0.65 4.73
CA ARG A 102 4.42 -0.23 6.11
C ARG A 102 5.84 0.30 6.28
N SER A 103 6.83 -0.35 5.68
CA SER A 103 8.23 0.09 5.70
C SER A 103 8.41 1.48 5.08
N GLN A 104 7.77 1.74 3.94
CA GLN A 104 7.79 3.03 3.26
C GLN A 104 7.14 4.13 4.11
N ARG A 105 5.98 3.87 4.72
CA ARG A 105 5.34 4.81 5.65
C ARG A 105 6.22 5.13 6.85
N ASN A 106 6.89 4.12 7.41
CA ASN A 106 7.79 4.31 8.55
C ASN A 106 8.98 5.20 8.15
N ILE A 107 9.54 5.01 6.95
CA ILE A 107 10.62 5.85 6.42
C ILE A 107 10.14 7.29 6.26
N GLU A 108 8.97 7.53 5.66
CA GLU A 108 8.41 8.88 5.53
C GLU A 108 8.19 9.55 6.88
N GLN A 109 7.66 8.82 7.86
CA GLN A 109 7.42 9.33 9.20
C GLN A 109 8.74 9.69 9.91
N VAL A 110 9.76 8.82 9.83
CA VAL A 110 11.08 9.08 10.41
C VAL A 110 11.75 10.28 9.73
N ALA A 111 11.70 10.35 8.40
CA ALA A 111 12.23 11.49 7.65
C ALA A 111 11.54 12.80 8.06
N ALA A 112 10.22 12.80 8.24
CA ALA A 112 9.47 13.96 8.69
C ALA A 112 9.89 14.44 10.09
N VAL A 113 10.15 13.50 11.02
CA VAL A 113 10.64 13.82 12.38
C VAL A 113 12.01 14.49 12.31
N PHE A 114 12.94 13.95 11.51
CA PHE A 114 14.26 14.56 11.34
C PHE A 114 14.16 15.97 10.75
N VAL A 115 13.38 16.18 9.70
CA VAL A 115 13.19 17.50 9.09
C VAL A 115 12.63 18.49 10.11
N ALA A 116 11.61 18.11 10.88
CA ALA A 116 11.04 18.97 11.91
C ALA A 116 12.05 19.35 13.01
N ALA A 117 12.91 18.42 13.41
CA ALA A 117 13.92 18.65 14.44
C ALA A 117 15.06 19.58 14.00
N PHE A 118 15.37 19.68 12.70
CA PHE A 118 16.43 20.56 12.17
C PHE A 118 15.94 21.91 11.65
N LEU A 119 14.62 22.11 11.56
CA LEU A 119 13.99 23.38 11.16
C LEU A 119 13.36 24.14 12.34
N SER A 120 13.54 23.63 13.57
CA SER A 120 13.14 24.26 14.83
C SER A 120 14.35 24.91 15.51
#